data_AF-A0AB38ZEJ5-F1
#
_entry.id   AF-A0AB38ZEJ5-F1
#
_cell.length_a   1.000
_cell.length_b   1.000
_cell.length_c   1.000
_cell.angle_alpha   90.00
_cell.angle_beta   90.00
_cell.angle_gamma   90.00
#
_symmetry.space_group_name_H-M   'P 1'
#
loop_
_entity.id
_entity.type
_entity.pdbx_description
1 polymer ?
#
loop_
_entity_poly.entity_id
_entity_poly.type
_entity_poly.pdbx_seq_one_letter_code
_entity_poly.pdbx_strand_id
1 'polypeptide(L)'
;MFKFLILIAVIACTIHANVSDKDLKRMISKLERSISRLERTGKIMKAKLKNFTDKLLEHTEEDNGETGKKCFLDLWKSLEETLNLKIDESIGGYTRSSRSLINNLKNGLFDKEELERTKHMLSKDGSYFGQIENSLQYLKRSIKKDLINFEKTVHDKCCQHD
;
A
#
# COMPACT_ATOMS: atom_id res chain seq x y z
N MET A 1 8.52 -31.46 -48.75
CA MET A 1 9.06 -31.80 -47.41
C MET A 1 9.42 -30.59 -46.53
N PHE A 2 9.34 -29.33 -47.00
CA PHE A 2 9.70 -28.14 -46.21
C PHE A 2 8.63 -27.63 -45.22
N LYS A 3 7.36 -28.04 -45.37
CA LYS A 3 6.25 -27.54 -44.51
C LYS A 3 6.19 -28.16 -43.11
N PHE A 4 6.79 -29.34 -42.90
CA PHE A 4 6.79 -30.02 -41.59
C PHE A 4 7.86 -29.49 -40.61
N LEU A 5 8.94 -28.89 -41.12
CA LEU A 5 10.02 -28.36 -40.28
C LEU A 5 9.61 -27.08 -39.53
N ILE A 6 8.72 -26.27 -40.11
CA ILE A 6 8.21 -25.05 -39.45
C ILE A 6 7.27 -25.43 -38.29
N LEU A 7 6.52 -26.54 -38.41
CA LEU A 7 5.59 -26.97 -37.37
C LEU A 7 6.32 -27.46 -36.10
N ILE A 8 7.50 -28.08 -36.23
CA ILE A 8 8.32 -28.52 -35.10
C ILE A 8 9.04 -27.32 -34.44
N ALA A 9 9.44 -26.32 -35.23
CA ALA A 9 10.05 -25.10 -34.70
C ALA A 9 9.07 -24.23 -33.88
N VAL A 10 7.77 -24.29 -34.18
CA VAL A 10 6.73 -23.58 -33.40
C VAL A 10 6.43 -24.28 -32.06
N ILE A 11 6.61 -25.60 -31.97
CA ILE A 11 6.39 -26.36 -30.71
C ILE A 11 7.58 -26.22 -29.75
N ALA A 12 8.78 -25.89 -30.23
CA ALA A 12 9.97 -25.73 -29.40
C ALA A 12 10.04 -24.39 -28.61
N CYS A 13 9.11 -23.45 -28.85
CA CYS A 13 9.06 -22.17 -28.13
C CYS A 13 8.27 -22.22 -26.81
N THR A 14 7.97 -23.39 -26.26
CA THR A 14 7.75 -23.49 -24.80
C THR A 14 9.11 -23.37 -24.12
N ILE A 15 9.57 -22.14 -23.96
CA ILE A 15 10.67 -21.79 -23.06
C ILE A 15 10.20 -22.22 -21.67
N HIS A 16 10.49 -23.45 -21.29
CA HIS A 16 10.34 -23.93 -19.93
C HIS A 16 11.48 -23.28 -19.13
N ALA A 17 11.30 -21.99 -18.83
CA ALA A 17 12.13 -21.30 -17.86
C ALA A 17 11.91 -22.02 -16.53
N ASN A 18 12.88 -22.84 -16.16
CA ASN A 18 12.89 -23.44 -14.83
C ASN A 18 13.26 -22.31 -13.86
N VAL A 19 12.37 -21.96 -12.93
CA VAL A 19 12.70 -21.00 -11.87
C VAL A 19 13.90 -21.56 -11.09
N SER A 20 15.03 -20.85 -11.18
CA SER A 20 16.24 -21.22 -10.46
C SER A 20 16.16 -20.82 -8.99
N ASP A 21 16.98 -21.42 -8.13
CA ASP A 21 17.13 -20.96 -6.73
C ASP A 21 17.51 -19.47 -6.64
N LYS A 22 18.24 -18.97 -7.63
CA LYS A 22 18.59 -17.55 -7.75
C LYS A 22 17.35 -16.70 -8.02
N ASP A 23 16.44 -17.17 -8.88
CA ASP A 23 15.16 -16.51 -9.15
C ASP A 23 14.27 -16.51 -7.91
N LEU A 24 14.20 -17.63 -7.19
CA LEU A 24 13.46 -17.74 -5.93
C LEU A 24 13.95 -16.72 -4.90
N LYS A 25 15.26 -16.70 -4.65
CA LYS A 25 15.91 -15.72 -3.75
C LYS A 25 15.62 -14.28 -4.18
N ARG A 26 15.64 -14.01 -5.49
CA ARG A 26 15.35 -12.67 -6.05
C ARG A 26 13.89 -12.27 -5.82
N MET A 27 12.94 -13.17 -6.01
CA MET A 27 11.51 -12.90 -5.75
C MET A 27 11.28 -12.59 -4.28
N ILE A 28 11.81 -13.43 -3.38
CA ILE A 28 11.71 -13.24 -1.93
C ILE A 28 12.30 -11.87 -1.54
N SER A 29 13.50 -11.54 -2.01
CA SER A 29 14.15 -10.25 -1.72
C SER A 29 13.36 -9.04 -2.24
N LYS A 30 12.66 -9.15 -3.38
CA LYS A 30 11.77 -8.08 -3.85
C LYS A 30 10.56 -7.89 -2.93
N LEU A 31 9.94 -8.98 -2.51
CA LEU A 31 8.79 -8.96 -1.59
C LEU A 31 9.18 -8.39 -0.22
N GLU A 32 10.32 -8.80 0.35
CA GLU A 32 10.85 -8.28 1.61
C GLU A 32 11.13 -6.79 1.54
N ARG A 33 11.78 -6.31 0.47
CA ARG A 33 11.99 -4.87 0.25
C ARG A 33 10.68 -4.10 0.12
N SER A 34 9.68 -4.69 -0.54
CA SER A 34 8.34 -4.10 -0.64
C SER A 34 7.68 -3.97 0.73
N ILE A 35 7.75 -5.00 1.58
CA ILE A 35 7.26 -4.97 2.96
C ILE A 35 7.93 -3.83 3.74
N SER A 36 9.26 -3.74 3.73
CA SER A 36 9.96 -2.67 4.44
C SER A 36 9.57 -1.27 3.94
N ARG A 37 9.36 -1.11 2.62
CA ARG A 37 8.89 0.15 2.03
C ARG A 37 7.47 0.49 2.45
N LEU A 38 6.58 -0.50 2.49
CA LEU A 38 5.20 -0.37 2.95
C LEU A 38 5.14 0.04 4.42
N GLU A 39 5.84 -0.66 5.30
CA GLU A 39 5.91 -0.35 6.73
C GLU A 39 6.47 1.06 6.98
N ARG A 40 7.55 1.44 6.27
CA ARG A 40 8.09 2.80 6.33
C ARG A 40 7.08 3.84 5.85
N THR A 41 6.35 3.55 4.78
CA THR A 41 5.30 4.43 4.27
C THR A 41 4.20 4.63 5.30
N GLY A 42 3.75 3.56 5.96
CA GLY A 42 2.77 3.63 7.04
C GLY A 42 3.24 4.50 8.21
N LYS A 43 4.48 4.32 8.66
CA LYS A 43 5.07 5.17 9.72
C LYS A 43 5.11 6.65 9.32
N ILE A 44 5.52 6.96 8.09
CA ILE A 44 5.54 8.35 7.59
C ILE A 44 4.14 8.94 7.53
N MET A 45 3.14 8.16 7.11
CA MET A 45 1.76 8.63 7.02
C MET A 45 1.17 8.91 8.41
N LYS A 46 1.36 7.99 9.37
CA LYS A 46 0.92 8.20 10.77
C LYS A 46 1.60 9.42 11.41
N ALA A 47 2.89 9.61 11.19
CA ALA A 47 3.60 10.81 11.68
C ALA A 47 3.07 12.11 11.05
N LYS A 48 2.77 12.11 9.75
CA LYS A 48 2.17 13.28 9.09
C LYS A 48 0.76 13.59 9.58
N LEU A 49 -0.05 12.55 9.85
CA LEU A 49 -1.37 12.71 10.44
C LEU A 49 -1.26 13.34 11.82
N LYS A 50 -0.39 12.80 12.69
CA LYS A 50 -0.16 13.35 14.02
C LYS A 50 0.27 14.82 13.95
N ASN A 51 1.23 15.16 13.09
CA ASN A 51 1.68 16.56 12.95
C ASN A 51 0.58 17.50 12.44
N PHE A 52 -0.32 17.02 11.58
CA PHE A 52 -1.45 17.81 11.12
C PHE A 52 -2.47 18.02 12.24
N THR A 53 -2.80 16.96 12.99
CA THR A 53 -3.79 17.03 14.06
C THR A 53 -3.30 17.85 15.24
N ASP A 54 -2.03 17.71 15.64
CA ASP A 54 -1.45 18.48 16.74
C ASP A 54 -1.54 19.99 16.43
N LYS A 55 -1.17 20.39 15.21
CA LYS A 55 -1.23 21.79 14.77
C LYS A 55 -2.64 22.35 14.72
N LEU A 56 -3.59 21.57 14.18
CA LEU A 56 -4.97 22.03 14.08
C LEU A 56 -5.64 22.09 15.46
N LEU A 57 -5.31 21.15 16.36
CA LEU A 57 -5.76 21.17 17.75
C LEU A 57 -5.22 22.40 18.48
N GLU A 58 -3.91 22.67 18.38
CA GLU A 58 -3.26 23.85 18.96
C GLU A 58 -3.96 25.13 18.50
N HIS A 59 -4.17 25.29 17.19
CA HIS A 59 -4.86 26.48 16.65
C HIS A 59 -6.32 26.58 17.13
N THR A 60 -7.04 25.46 17.21
CA THR A 60 -8.44 25.46 17.70
C THR A 60 -8.52 25.81 19.19
N GLU A 61 -7.56 25.35 20.00
CA GLU A 61 -7.45 25.67 21.42
C GLU A 61 -7.04 27.13 21.64
N GLU A 62 -6.15 27.69 20.80
CA GLU A 62 -5.79 29.11 20.82
C GLU A 62 -6.99 30.02 20.52
N ASP A 63 -7.80 29.69 19.51
CA ASP A 63 -8.91 30.55 19.10
C ASP A 63 -10.10 30.49 20.07
N ASN A 64 -10.39 29.32 20.67
CA ASN A 64 -11.67 29.05 21.37
C ASN A 64 -11.51 28.37 22.74
N GLY A 65 -10.28 28.24 23.23
CA GLY A 65 -9.97 27.62 24.52
C GLY A 65 -10.43 26.16 24.64
N GLU A 66 -10.79 25.75 25.86
CA GLU A 66 -11.18 24.38 26.17
C GLU A 66 -12.43 23.92 25.41
N THR A 67 -13.34 24.84 25.06
CA THR A 67 -14.53 24.53 24.26
C THR A 67 -14.15 24.13 22.84
N GLY A 68 -13.24 24.87 22.20
CA GLY A 68 -12.72 24.55 20.87
C GLY A 68 -11.99 23.20 20.87
N LYS A 69 -11.12 22.99 21.86
CA LYS A 69 -10.40 21.73 22.08
C LYS A 69 -11.34 20.52 22.17
N LYS A 70 -12.39 20.61 22.99
CA LYS A 70 -13.36 19.52 23.16
C LYS A 70 -14.11 19.24 21.85
N CYS A 71 -14.56 20.28 21.15
CA CYS A 71 -15.20 20.16 19.84
C CYS A 71 -14.29 19.45 18.82
N PHE A 72 -13.01 19.85 18.76
CA PHE A 72 -12.02 19.21 17.89
C PHE A 72 -11.90 17.71 18.19
N LEU A 73 -11.71 17.34 19.46
CA LEU A 73 -11.47 15.94 19.87
C LEU A 73 -12.67 15.04 19.54
N ASP A 74 -13.89 15.55 19.72
CA ASP A 74 -15.11 14.83 19.38
C ASP A 74 -15.20 14.55 17.86
N LEU A 75 -14.86 15.54 17.02
CA LEU A 75 -14.83 15.36 15.57
C LEU A 75 -13.66 14.47 15.13
N TRP A 76 -12.48 14.64 15.74
CA TRP A 76 -11.25 13.93 15.39
C TRP A 76 -11.41 12.42 15.59
N LYS A 77 -12.03 11.99 16.68
CA LYS A 77 -12.15 10.57 17.03
C LYS A 77 -12.71 9.72 15.89
N SER A 78 -13.81 10.15 15.26
CA SER A 78 -14.43 9.40 14.15
C SER A 78 -13.55 9.37 12.90
N LEU A 79 -12.85 10.48 12.63
CA LEU A 79 -11.95 10.55 11.49
C LEU A 79 -10.70 9.70 11.71
N GLU A 80 -10.13 9.71 12.92
CA GLU A 80 -8.94 8.93 13.28
C GLU A 80 -9.14 7.44 13.01
N GLU A 81 -10.26 6.88 13.47
CA GLU A 81 -10.62 5.48 13.23
C GLU A 81 -10.69 5.18 11.73
N THR A 82 -11.36 6.04 10.96
CA THR A 82 -11.49 5.90 9.51
C THR A 82 -10.13 5.94 8.80
N LEU A 83 -9.27 6.89 9.16
CA LEU A 83 -7.95 7.04 8.55
C LEU A 83 -7.02 5.87 8.90
N ASN A 84 -7.07 5.39 10.15
CA ASN A 84 -6.31 4.23 10.58
C ASN A 84 -6.72 2.97 9.83
N LEU A 85 -8.03 2.72 9.69
CA LEU A 85 -8.54 1.59 8.90
C LEU A 85 -8.06 1.65 7.45
N LYS A 86 -8.19 2.80 6.78
CA LYS A 86 -7.73 2.97 5.38
C LYS A 86 -6.23 2.67 5.23
N ILE A 87 -5.41 3.13 6.17
CA ILE A 87 -3.96 2.87 6.18
C ILE A 87 -3.68 1.39 6.38
N ASP A 88 -4.31 0.77 7.39
CA ASP A 88 -4.04 -0.61 7.77
C ASP A 88 -4.56 -1.61 6.71
N GLU A 89 -5.67 -1.31 6.04
CA GLU A 89 -6.18 -2.10 4.91
C GLU A 89 -5.23 -2.01 3.71
N SER A 90 -4.86 -0.80 3.30
CA SER A 90 -4.04 -0.61 2.10
C SER A 90 -2.60 -1.11 2.33
N ILE A 91 -1.95 -0.67 3.40
CA ILE A 91 -0.55 -1.01 3.67
C ILE A 91 -0.44 -2.40 4.29
N GLY A 92 -1.28 -2.69 5.28
CA GLY A 92 -1.29 -3.99 5.95
C GLY A 92 -1.76 -5.11 5.03
N GLY A 93 -2.73 -4.84 4.14
CA GLY A 93 -3.19 -5.78 3.11
C GLY A 93 -2.04 -6.27 2.23
N TYR A 94 -1.34 -5.36 1.54
CA TYR A 94 -0.20 -5.73 0.71
C TYR A 94 0.98 -6.32 1.50
N THR A 95 1.17 -5.91 2.75
CA THR A 95 2.18 -6.52 3.63
C THR A 95 1.84 -7.99 3.90
N ARG A 96 0.59 -8.30 4.26
CA ARG A 96 0.12 -9.67 4.47
C ARG A 96 0.20 -10.50 3.19
N SER A 97 -0.25 -9.97 2.05
CA SER A 97 -0.14 -10.65 0.76
C SER A 97 1.32 -10.97 0.40
N SER A 98 2.23 -10.01 0.60
CA SER A 98 3.66 -10.22 0.34
C SER A 98 4.27 -11.29 1.26
N ARG A 99 3.90 -11.30 2.55
CA ARG A 99 4.33 -12.35 3.51
C ARG A 99 3.80 -13.73 3.12
N SER A 100 2.55 -13.81 2.69
CA SER A 100 1.96 -15.07 2.20
C SER A 100 2.69 -15.59 0.96
N LEU A 101 2.99 -14.72 -0.01
CA LEU A 101 3.80 -15.10 -1.18
C LEU A 101 5.20 -15.59 -0.80
N ILE A 102 5.87 -14.91 0.14
CA ILE A 102 7.17 -15.36 0.66
C ILE A 102 7.06 -16.75 1.29
N ASN A 103 6.03 -17.00 2.11
CA ASN A 103 5.84 -18.29 2.75
C ASN A 103 5.59 -19.40 1.72
N ASN A 104 4.76 -19.15 0.71
CA ASN A 104 4.51 -20.12 -0.36
C ASN A 104 5.79 -20.43 -1.15
N LEU A 105 6.59 -19.41 -1.47
CA LEU A 105 7.90 -19.58 -2.13
C LEU A 105 8.88 -20.38 -1.29
N LYS A 106 9.00 -20.07 0.02
CA LYS A 106 9.93 -20.76 0.93
C LYS A 106 9.54 -22.22 1.18
N ASN A 107 8.24 -22.51 1.22
CA ASN A 107 7.72 -23.85 1.49
C ASN A 107 7.52 -24.71 0.23
N GLY A 108 7.88 -24.20 -0.96
CA GLY A 108 7.73 -24.94 -2.21
C GLY A 108 6.27 -25.27 -2.55
N LEU A 109 5.33 -24.42 -2.14
CA LEU A 109 3.89 -24.63 -2.37
C LEU A 109 3.43 -24.29 -3.79
N PHE A 110 4.32 -23.77 -4.62
CA PHE A 110 4.04 -23.44 -6.01
C PHE A 110 4.61 -24.51 -6.94
N ASP A 111 3.79 -24.91 -7.91
CA ASP A 111 4.28 -25.69 -9.04
C ASP A 111 5.13 -24.83 -10.00
N LYS A 112 5.69 -25.44 -11.04
CA LYS A 112 6.57 -24.75 -12.00
C LYS A 112 5.87 -23.59 -12.73
N GLU A 113 4.60 -23.76 -13.09
CA GLU A 113 3.85 -22.75 -13.81
C GLU A 113 3.53 -21.57 -12.88
N GLU A 114 3.10 -21.86 -11.65
CA GLU A 114 2.84 -20.86 -10.62
C GLU A 114 4.10 -20.06 -10.26
N LEU A 115 5.26 -20.71 -10.23
CA LEU A 115 6.55 -20.06 -10.01
C LEU A 115 6.92 -19.09 -11.13
N GLU A 116 6.77 -19.46 -12.40
CA GLU A 116 7.04 -18.56 -13.52
C GLU A 116 6.03 -17.41 -13.61
N ARG A 117 4.74 -17.69 -13.36
CA ARG A 117 3.71 -16.64 -13.24
C ARG A 117 4.03 -15.65 -12.13
N THR A 118 4.42 -16.15 -10.95
CA THR A 118 4.81 -15.32 -9.81
C THR A 118 6.05 -14.49 -10.12
N LYS A 119 7.05 -15.08 -10.80
CA LYS A 119 8.26 -14.38 -11.25
C LYS A 119 7.94 -13.25 -12.22
N HIS A 120 7.06 -13.49 -13.19
CA HIS A 120 6.60 -12.46 -14.12
C HIS A 120 5.81 -11.36 -13.40
N MET A 121 4.88 -11.73 -12.52
CA MET A 121 4.09 -10.79 -11.71
C MET A 121 4.97 -9.87 -10.86
N LEU A 122 6.09 -10.38 -10.32
CA LEU A 122 7.08 -9.63 -9.52
C LEU A 122 8.20 -9.03 -10.36
N SER A 123 8.13 -9.11 -11.69
CA SER A 123 9.12 -8.53 -12.59
C SER A 123 8.96 -7.01 -12.72
N LYS A 124 9.80 -6.36 -13.52
CA LYS A 124 9.67 -4.92 -13.81
C LYS A 124 8.42 -4.64 -14.65
N ASP A 125 8.07 -5.57 -15.52
CA ASP A 125 6.91 -5.48 -16.42
C ASP A 125 5.64 -6.09 -15.78
N GLY A 126 5.79 -6.68 -14.59
CA GLY A 126 4.71 -7.28 -13.82
C GLY A 126 3.86 -6.24 -13.08
N SER A 127 2.61 -6.58 -12.82
CA SER A 127 1.62 -5.64 -12.30
C SER A 127 1.65 -5.44 -10.78
N TYR A 128 2.25 -6.35 -10.00
CA TYR A 128 2.08 -6.37 -8.53
C TYR A 128 2.60 -5.11 -7.85
N PHE A 129 3.84 -4.71 -8.14
CA PHE A 129 4.43 -3.52 -7.53
C PHE A 129 3.77 -2.23 -8.06
N GLY A 130 3.34 -2.21 -9.32
CA GLY A 130 2.57 -1.09 -9.88
C GLY A 130 1.22 -0.91 -9.18
N GLN A 131 0.51 -2.01 -8.90
CA GLN A 131 -0.75 -1.98 -8.15
C GLN A 131 -0.55 -1.44 -6.72
N ILE A 132 0.52 -1.86 -6.04
CA ILE A 132 0.90 -1.31 -4.73
C ILE A 132 1.08 0.21 -4.83
N GLU A 133 1.87 0.69 -5.79
CA GLU A 133 2.14 2.12 -5.93
C GLU A 133 0.87 2.92 -6.25
N ASN A 134 0.02 2.42 -7.14
CA ASN A 134 -1.26 3.04 -7.48
C ASN A 134 -2.20 3.10 -6.26
N SER A 135 -2.32 2.02 -5.50
CA SER A 135 -3.12 2.00 -4.28
C SER A 135 -2.59 3.00 -3.24
N LEU A 136 -1.27 3.06 -3.02
CA LEU A 136 -0.69 4.04 -2.11
C LEU A 136 -0.91 5.48 -2.56
N GLN A 137 -0.89 5.75 -3.87
CA GLN A 137 -1.22 7.08 -4.40
C GLN A 137 -2.70 7.43 -4.16
N TYR A 138 -3.61 6.48 -4.42
CA TYR A 138 -5.03 6.66 -4.17
C TYR A 138 -5.31 6.92 -2.68
N LEU A 139 -4.73 6.11 -1.79
CA LEU A 139 -4.83 6.28 -0.34
C LEU A 139 -4.38 7.68 0.08
N LYS A 140 -3.20 8.13 -0.37
CA LYS A 140 -2.68 9.46 -0.06
C LYS A 140 -3.63 10.58 -0.51
N ARG A 141 -4.21 10.46 -1.70
CA ARG A 141 -5.19 11.44 -2.22
C ARG A 141 -6.47 11.43 -1.40
N SER A 142 -6.99 10.26 -1.05
CA SER A 142 -8.19 10.14 -0.20
C SER A 142 -7.95 10.77 1.16
N ILE A 143 -6.86 10.41 1.84
CA ILE A 143 -6.53 10.96 3.16
C ILE A 143 -6.38 12.47 3.07
N LYS A 144 -5.65 12.99 2.07
CA LYS A 144 -5.51 14.45 1.89
C LYS A 144 -6.88 15.13 1.77
N LYS A 145 -7.81 14.56 1.00
CA LYS A 145 -9.17 15.11 0.85
C LYS A 145 -9.93 15.08 2.17
N ASP A 146 -9.85 13.97 2.91
CA ASP A 146 -10.53 13.82 4.20
C ASP A 146 -10.00 14.84 5.21
N LEU A 147 -8.69 15.07 5.26
CA LEU A 147 -8.06 16.08 6.14
C LEU A 147 -8.47 17.51 5.78
N ILE A 148 -8.54 17.86 4.49
CA ILE A 148 -9.02 19.19 4.06
C ILE A 148 -10.47 19.42 4.48
N ASN A 149 -11.32 18.41 4.32
CA ASN A 149 -12.72 18.50 4.72
C ASN A 149 -12.84 18.60 6.25
N PHE A 150 -12.00 17.87 6.98
CA PHE A 150 -11.95 17.94 8.43
C PHE A 150 -11.52 19.31 8.93
N GLU A 151 -10.46 19.89 8.36
CA GLU A 151 -9.99 21.24 8.68
C GLU A 151 -11.11 22.27 8.54
N LYS A 152 -11.84 22.22 7.42
CA LYS A 152 -13.02 23.07 7.21
C LYS A 152 -14.11 22.83 8.24
N THR A 153 -14.40 21.56 8.55
CA THR A 153 -15.42 21.21 9.54
C THR A 153 -15.05 21.70 10.94
N VAL A 154 -13.77 21.62 11.32
CA VAL A 154 -13.26 22.18 12.58
C VAL A 154 -13.41 23.69 12.57
N HIS A 155 -13.01 24.36 11.49
CA HIS A 155 -13.16 25.81 11.37
C HIS A 155 -14.62 26.26 11.47
N ASP A 156 -15.54 25.57 10.80
CA ASP A 156 -16.96 25.93 10.76
C ASP A 156 -17.69 25.64 12.09
N LYS A 157 -17.25 24.64 12.86
CA LYS A 157 -17.97 24.15 14.04
C LYS A 157 -17.29 24.43 15.37
N CYS A 158 -15.98 24.52 15.38
CA CYS A 158 -15.17 24.65 16.58
C CYS A 158 -14.52 26.02 16.71
N CYS A 159 -14.44 26.79 15.62
CA CYS A 159 -14.01 28.18 15.66
C CYS A 159 -15.21 29.13 15.63
N GLN A 160 -15.37 29.99 16.65
CA GLN A 160 -16.33 31.09 16.61
C GLN A 160 -15.81 32.18 15.68
N HIS A 161 -16.51 32.41 14.56
CA HIS A 161 -16.33 33.61 13.75
C HIS A 161 -17.48 34.55 14.08
N ASP A 162 -17.16 35.60 14.84
CA ASP A 162 -17.99 36.81 14.93
C ASP A 162 -17.79 37.68 13.68
#